data_AF-A0A183LPU3-F1
#
_entry.id   AF-A0A183LPU3-F1
#
_cell.length_a   1.000
_cell.length_b   1.000
_cell.length_c   1.000
_cell.angle_alpha   90.00
_cell.angle_beta   90.00
_cell.angle_gamma   90.00
#
_symmetry.space_group_name_H-M   'P 1'
#
loop_
_entity.id
_entity.type
_entity.pdbx_description
1 polymer ?
#
loop_
_entity_poly.entity_id
_entity_poly.type
_entity_poly.pdbx_seq_one_letter_code
_entity_poly.pdbx_strand_id
1 'polypeptide(L)'
;MVGDDVDNNIDNDQCIQSARNLLHIPFGRIMGMSTRKGEGLFLLDILNNAQQFMLNRMKSSQNTRITQNESVNPPLLSQNEIADHLGVTCLVTTMFAYPRQKPINLQTFLGLPVTSSSSTMKNSHLLKSSAVSELCGLTLQYCHARLCSLESRSISSGLFPFEVNSSDQTSIVFDMDHLVHEFDQFKEWPSTTINEKSFVKLADQLCRSGCC
;
A
#
# COMPACT_ATOMS: atom_id res chain seq x y z
N MET A 1 7.45 -69.02 14.80
CA MET A 1 8.21 -67.80 14.46
C MET A 1 7.29 -66.97 13.58
N VAL A 2 6.45 -66.14 14.19
CA VAL A 2 5.63 -65.14 13.50
C VAL A 2 6.36 -63.83 13.75
N GLY A 3 6.88 -63.22 12.67
CA GLY A 3 7.57 -61.94 12.73
C GLY A 3 6.54 -60.81 12.75
N ASP A 4 6.68 -59.93 13.73
CA ASP A 4 5.93 -58.69 13.86
C ASP A 4 6.50 -57.66 12.88
N ASP A 5 5.82 -57.46 11.74
CA ASP A 5 6.03 -56.31 10.85
C ASP A 5 4.93 -55.27 11.13
N VAL A 6 5.08 -54.52 12.22
CA VAL A 6 4.29 -53.32 12.51
C VAL A 6 5.25 -52.16 12.74
N ASP A 7 5.84 -51.66 11.67
CA ASP A 7 6.34 -50.29 11.65
C ASP A 7 6.40 -49.79 10.21
N ASN A 8 6.21 -48.48 10.00
CA ASN A 8 6.32 -47.70 8.73
C ASN A 8 5.03 -47.05 8.15
N ASN A 9 3.90 -46.97 8.85
CA ASN A 9 2.72 -46.26 8.32
C ASN A 9 2.52 -44.83 8.84
N ILE A 10 3.32 -44.38 9.82
CA ILE A 10 3.11 -43.08 10.49
C ILE A 10 3.70 -41.91 9.69
N ASP A 11 4.83 -42.12 8.99
CA ASP A 11 5.51 -41.06 8.22
C ASP A 11 4.75 -40.66 6.93
N ASN A 12 3.98 -41.58 6.35
CA ASN A 12 3.25 -41.33 5.11
C ASN A 12 2.00 -40.46 5.35
N ASP A 13 1.31 -40.65 6.48
CA ASP A 13 0.13 -39.86 6.84
C ASP A 13 0.48 -38.41 7.23
N GLN A 14 1.63 -38.19 7.88
CA GLN A 14 2.12 -36.85 8.25
C GLN A 14 2.50 -36.02 7.00
N CYS A 15 3.08 -36.67 5.98
CA CYS A 15 3.46 -36.04 4.71
C CYS A 15 2.23 -35.68 3.86
N ILE A 16 1.22 -36.56 3.83
CA ILE A 16 -0.06 -36.30 3.12
C ILE A 16 -0.86 -35.17 3.80
N GLN A 17 -0.87 -35.09 5.12
CA GLN A 17 -1.49 -33.98 5.85
C GLN A 17 -0.76 -32.64 5.61
N SER A 18 0.58 -32.67 5.56
CA SER A 18 1.40 -31.48 5.25
C SER A 18 1.17 -30.97 3.83
N ALA A 19 0.95 -31.88 2.86
CA ALA A 19 0.65 -31.51 1.48
C ALA A 19 -0.75 -30.88 1.31
N ARG A 20 -1.73 -31.24 2.14
CA ARG A 20 -3.10 -30.68 2.11
C ARG A 20 -3.15 -29.20 2.54
N ASN A 21 -2.13 -28.73 3.25
CA ASN A 21 -2.02 -27.34 3.70
C ASN A 21 -1.18 -26.46 2.77
N LEU A 22 -0.76 -26.97 1.60
CA LEU A 22 -0.01 -26.21 0.61
C LEU A 22 -0.94 -25.29 -0.18
N LEU A 23 -0.83 -23.99 0.07
CA LEU A 23 -1.51 -22.96 -0.71
C LEU A 23 -0.57 -22.36 -1.77
N HIS A 24 -0.75 -22.74 -3.03
CA HIS A 24 -0.08 -22.07 -4.14
C HIS A 24 -0.84 -20.79 -4.52
N ILE A 25 -0.15 -19.65 -4.47
CA ILE A 25 -0.70 -18.34 -4.82
C ILE A 25 -0.11 -17.90 -6.17
N PRO A 26 -0.78 -18.17 -7.31
CA PRO A 26 -0.25 -17.85 -8.63
C PRO A 26 -0.27 -16.33 -8.90
N PHE A 27 0.70 -15.86 -9.67
CA PHE A 27 0.80 -14.48 -10.14
C PHE A 27 1.22 -14.38 -11.62
N GLY A 28 0.81 -13.29 -12.26
CA GLY A 28 1.11 -12.95 -13.64
C GLY A 28 2.52 -12.42 -13.79
N ARG A 29 3.08 -12.55 -14.99
CA ARG A 29 4.44 -12.09 -15.29
C ARG A 29 4.48 -10.59 -15.57
N ILE A 30 5.60 -9.97 -15.23
CA ILE A 30 5.94 -8.63 -15.73
C ILE A 30 6.36 -8.76 -17.19
N MET A 31 5.65 -8.07 -18.08
CA MET A 31 5.85 -8.12 -19.53
C MET A 31 6.83 -7.06 -20.00
N GLY A 32 7.47 -7.32 -21.14
CA GLY A 32 8.36 -6.36 -21.80
C GLY A 32 9.81 -6.38 -21.32
N MET A 33 10.22 -7.41 -20.58
CA MET A 33 11.56 -7.52 -20.00
C MET A 33 12.33 -8.70 -20.61
N SER A 34 13.57 -8.45 -21.04
CA SER A 34 14.43 -9.46 -21.65
C SER A 34 15.91 -9.19 -21.42
N THR A 35 16.57 -10.02 -20.61
CA THR A 35 18.01 -9.92 -20.36
C THR A 35 18.84 -10.13 -21.63
N ARG A 36 18.43 -11.07 -22.50
CA ARG A 36 19.13 -11.34 -23.77
C ARG A 36 19.05 -10.20 -24.79
N LYS A 37 18.03 -9.33 -24.68
CA LYS A 37 17.86 -8.16 -25.55
C LYS A 37 18.38 -6.86 -24.93
N GLY A 38 18.97 -6.92 -23.72
CA GLY A 38 19.39 -5.73 -22.97
C GLY A 38 18.23 -4.93 -22.34
N GLU A 39 17.02 -5.49 -22.35
CA GLU A 39 15.80 -4.91 -21.77
C GLU A 39 15.56 -5.47 -20.35
N GLY A 40 16.64 -5.60 -19.56
CA GLY A 40 16.56 -6.07 -18.17
C GLY A 40 15.88 -5.04 -17.27
N LEU A 41 15.17 -5.52 -16.25
CA LEU A 41 14.50 -4.68 -15.24
C LEU A 41 15.06 -5.00 -13.86
N PHE A 42 15.70 -4.03 -13.22
CA PHE A 42 16.14 -4.19 -11.84
C PHE A 42 15.17 -3.46 -10.91
N LEU A 43 14.76 -4.15 -9.84
CA LEU A 43 13.93 -3.54 -8.80
C LEU A 43 14.62 -2.33 -8.18
N LEU A 44 15.94 -2.38 -8.01
CA LEU A 44 16.73 -1.27 -7.49
C LEU A 44 16.58 0.00 -8.34
N ASP A 45 16.59 -0.13 -9.67
CA ASP A 45 16.44 1.01 -10.59
C ASP A 45 15.03 1.61 -10.49
N ILE A 46 13.99 0.76 -10.38
CA ILE A 46 12.61 1.21 -10.12
C ILE A 46 12.55 2.04 -8.85
N LEU A 47 13.09 1.50 -7.76
CA LEU A 47 13.00 2.12 -6.44
C LEU A 47 13.80 3.42 -6.38
N ASN A 48 15.02 3.45 -6.93
CA ASN A 48 15.84 4.65 -7.01
C ASN A 48 15.15 5.75 -7.84
N ASN A 49 14.59 5.40 -9.01
CA ASN A 49 13.86 6.35 -9.84
C ASN A 49 12.61 6.89 -9.12
N ALA A 50 11.91 6.02 -8.39
CA ALA A 50 10.75 6.41 -7.59
C ALA A 50 11.13 7.38 -6.46
N GLN A 51 12.20 7.08 -5.73
CA GLN A 51 12.72 7.95 -4.67
C GLN A 51 13.09 9.33 -5.24
N GLN A 52 13.86 9.37 -6.32
CA GLN A 52 14.26 10.64 -6.95
C GLN A 52 13.06 11.44 -7.46
N PHE A 53 12.07 10.76 -8.06
CA PHE A 53 10.81 11.39 -8.44
C PHE A 53 10.10 12.00 -7.23
N MET A 54 9.99 11.27 -6.11
CA MET A 54 9.33 11.75 -4.90
C MET A 54 10.09 12.88 -4.22
N LEU A 55 11.42 12.83 -4.18
CA LEU A 55 12.25 13.93 -3.70
C LEU A 55 11.98 15.21 -4.49
N ASN A 56 11.96 15.11 -5.82
CA ASN A 56 11.68 16.26 -6.68
C ASN A 56 10.25 16.80 -6.47
N ARG A 57 9.27 15.90 -6.37
CA ARG A 57 7.86 16.27 -6.09
C ARG A 57 7.68 16.94 -4.72
N MET A 58 8.34 16.42 -3.70
CA MET A 58 8.29 17.01 -2.35
C MET A 58 8.92 18.40 -2.34
N LYS A 59 10.07 18.57 -3.02
CA LYS A 59 10.78 19.86 -3.15
C LYS A 59 9.97 20.91 -3.94
N SER A 60 9.22 20.50 -4.96
CA SER A 60 8.44 21.43 -5.79
C SER A 60 7.07 21.78 -5.21
N SER A 61 6.57 20.99 -4.26
CA SER A 61 5.27 21.23 -3.63
C SER A 61 5.34 22.36 -2.60
N GLN A 62 4.50 23.37 -2.79
CA GLN A 62 4.38 24.54 -1.90
C GLN A 62 3.91 24.19 -0.49
N ASN A 63 3.19 23.07 -0.34
CA ASN A 63 2.54 22.67 0.91
C ASN A 63 3.32 21.58 1.66
N THR A 64 4.42 21.08 1.09
CA THR A 64 5.27 20.12 1.80
C THR A 64 6.00 20.88 2.91
N ARG A 65 5.68 20.55 4.16
CA ARG A 65 6.45 21.02 5.31
C ARG A 65 7.82 20.32 5.29
N ILE A 66 8.78 20.93 4.60
CA ILE A 66 10.18 20.50 4.66
C ILE A 66 10.75 21.14 5.92
N THR A 67 10.69 20.38 7.00
CA THR A 67 11.05 20.84 8.34
C THR A 67 12.55 21.08 8.43
N GLN A 68 13.02 22.27 8.07
CA GLN A 68 14.41 22.68 8.34
C GLN A 68 14.60 23.17 9.78
N ASN A 69 13.52 23.55 10.49
CA ASN A 69 13.59 24.27 11.77
C ASN A 69 12.50 23.83 12.79
N GLU A 70 12.41 22.55 13.18
CA GLU A 70 11.58 22.16 14.34
C GLU A 70 12.46 21.51 15.42
N SER A 71 12.97 22.37 16.32
CA SER A 71 13.64 21.96 17.56
C SER A 71 12.69 21.28 18.57
N VAL A 72 11.40 21.15 18.25
CA VAL A 72 10.37 20.70 19.19
C VAL A 72 10.00 19.23 18.98
N ASN A 73 10.12 18.70 17.76
CA ASN A 73 10.00 17.27 17.45
C ASN A 73 10.81 16.96 16.17
N PRO A 74 12.00 16.35 16.25
CA PRO A 74 12.74 16.01 15.05
C PRO A 74 11.95 14.98 14.22
N PRO A 75 11.96 15.08 12.87
CA PRO A 75 11.32 14.08 12.04
C PRO A 75 11.97 12.72 12.31
N LEU A 76 11.14 11.69 12.53
CA LEU A 76 11.60 10.32 12.78
C LEU A 76 12.38 9.74 11.59
N LEU A 77 12.15 10.28 10.39
CA LEU A 77 12.74 9.86 9.13
C LEU A 77 13.32 11.05 8.37
N SER A 78 14.45 10.82 7.70
CA SER A 78 15.03 11.76 6.75
C SER A 78 14.16 11.93 5.50
N GLN A 79 14.37 13.02 4.77
CA GLN A 79 13.63 13.29 3.52
C GLN A 79 13.79 12.16 2.49
N ASN A 80 14.94 11.51 2.45
CA ASN A 80 15.18 10.37 1.54
C ASN A 80 14.33 9.17 1.93
N GLU A 81 14.25 8.85 3.22
CA GLU A 81 13.43 7.74 3.73
C GLU A 81 11.93 7.99 3.50
N ILE A 82 11.46 9.23 3.67
CA ILE A 82 10.08 9.60 3.34
C ILE A 82 9.83 9.42 1.84
N ALA A 83 10.76 9.86 0.99
CA ALA A 83 10.65 9.69 -0.46
C ALA A 83 10.59 8.22 -0.87
N ASP A 84 11.42 7.36 -0.25
CA ASP A 84 11.39 5.91 -0.44
C ASP A 84 10.04 5.34 -0.04
N HIS A 85 9.53 5.71 1.14
CA HIS A 85 8.25 5.23 1.63
C HIS A 85 7.10 5.59 0.67
N LEU A 86 7.09 6.83 0.17
CA LEU A 86 6.13 7.29 -0.84
C LEU A 86 6.26 6.51 -2.16
N GLY A 87 7.48 6.32 -2.65
CA GLY A 87 7.78 5.59 -3.89
C GLY A 87 7.38 4.12 -3.82
N VAL A 88 7.76 3.43 -2.74
CA VAL A 88 7.41 2.03 -2.46
C VAL A 88 5.89 1.89 -2.31
N THR A 89 5.23 2.78 -1.58
CA THR A 89 3.77 2.73 -1.44
C THR A 89 3.11 2.81 -2.81
N CYS A 90 3.54 3.76 -3.67
CA CYS A 90 3.01 3.86 -5.02
C CYS A 90 3.23 2.59 -5.84
N LEU A 91 4.37 1.94 -5.70
CA LEU A 91 4.69 0.72 -6.43
C LEU A 91 3.79 -0.43 -5.98
N VAL A 92 3.66 -0.62 -4.67
CA VAL A 92 2.84 -1.67 -4.06
C VAL A 92 1.37 -1.47 -4.38
N THR A 93 0.83 -0.25 -4.22
CA THR A 93 -0.58 0.02 -4.54
C THR A 93 -0.86 -0.16 -6.03
N THR A 94 0.10 0.20 -6.90
CA THR A 94 0.00 -0.09 -8.34
C THR A 94 -0.08 -1.60 -8.59
N MET A 95 0.79 -2.41 -7.97
CA MET A 95 0.76 -3.87 -8.13
C MET A 95 -0.56 -4.48 -7.64
N PHE A 96 -1.09 -4.03 -6.50
CA PHE A 96 -2.33 -4.54 -5.92
C PHE A 96 -3.60 -4.07 -6.66
N ALA A 97 -3.53 -2.95 -7.38
CA ALA A 97 -4.65 -2.48 -8.18
C ALA A 97 -4.95 -3.40 -9.38
N TYR A 98 -3.95 -4.15 -9.87
CA TYR A 98 -4.13 -5.11 -10.95
C TYR A 98 -4.45 -6.51 -10.42
N PRO A 99 -5.29 -7.30 -11.11
CA PRO A 99 -5.52 -8.69 -10.72
C PRO A 99 -4.21 -9.48 -10.74
N ARG A 100 -3.86 -10.13 -9.62
CA ARG A 100 -2.57 -10.79 -9.42
C ARG A 100 -2.17 -11.74 -10.53
N GLN A 101 -3.11 -12.48 -11.11
CA GLN A 101 -2.81 -13.48 -12.15
C GLN A 101 -2.67 -12.89 -13.56
N LYS A 102 -3.01 -11.62 -13.77
CA LYS A 102 -2.89 -10.98 -15.08
C LYS A 102 -1.46 -10.48 -15.29
N PRO A 103 -0.93 -10.59 -16.52
CA PRO A 103 0.36 -9.99 -16.84
C PRO A 103 0.31 -8.46 -16.68
N ILE A 104 1.39 -7.88 -16.15
CA ILE A 104 1.52 -6.44 -15.93
C ILE A 104 2.61 -5.90 -16.85
N ASN A 105 2.35 -4.82 -17.58
CA ASN A 105 3.35 -4.16 -18.42
C ASN A 105 3.94 -2.96 -17.66
N LEU A 106 5.21 -3.04 -17.25
CA LEU A 106 5.89 -1.99 -16.48
C LEU A 106 6.95 -1.25 -17.30
N GLN A 107 6.58 -0.76 -18.48
CA GLN A 107 7.46 0.10 -19.28
C GLN A 107 7.77 1.44 -18.60
N THR A 108 6.79 1.99 -17.87
CA THR A 108 6.94 3.25 -17.13
C THR A 108 6.39 3.12 -15.72
N PHE A 109 7.01 3.80 -14.76
CA PHE A 109 6.49 3.96 -13.41
C PHE A 109 6.64 5.42 -12.98
N LEU A 110 5.59 6.02 -12.42
CA LEU A 110 5.57 7.45 -12.06
C LEU A 110 5.94 8.40 -13.21
N GLY A 111 5.65 8.01 -14.45
CA GLY A 111 6.01 8.79 -15.65
C GLY A 111 7.49 8.70 -16.05
N LEU A 112 8.29 7.89 -15.35
CA LEU A 112 9.69 7.62 -15.69
C LEU A 112 9.79 6.26 -16.41
N PRO A 113 10.68 6.14 -17.42
CA PRO A 113 10.98 4.85 -18.03
C PRO A 113 11.64 3.93 -17.01
N VAL A 114 11.28 2.65 -17.04
CA VAL A 114 11.85 1.65 -16.12
C VAL A 114 13.02 0.89 -16.75
N THR A 115 13.13 0.90 -18.08
CA THR A 115 14.26 0.34 -18.81
C THR A 115 15.10 1.45 -19.44
N SER A 116 16.40 1.21 -19.57
CA SER A 116 17.36 2.17 -20.16
C SER A 116 17.24 2.28 -21.68
N SER A 117 16.47 1.41 -22.34
CA SER A 117 16.31 1.39 -23.80
C SER A 117 15.30 2.46 -24.24
N SER A 118 15.79 3.55 -24.84
CA SER A 118 15.00 4.72 -25.24
C SER A 118 14.08 4.52 -26.47
N SER A 119 13.50 3.34 -26.69
CA SER A 119 12.65 3.08 -27.85
C SER A 119 11.20 3.50 -27.57
N THR A 120 10.94 4.77 -27.92
CA THR A 120 9.61 5.33 -28.23
C THR A 120 8.63 5.40 -27.06
N MET A 121 8.34 6.62 -26.60
CA MET A 121 7.17 6.95 -25.79
C MET A 121 5.87 6.54 -26.52
N LYS A 122 5.50 5.28 -26.44
CA LYS A 122 4.10 4.89 -26.61
C LYS A 122 3.46 5.15 -25.26
N ASN A 123 2.54 6.11 -25.23
CA ASN A 123 1.73 6.48 -24.08
C ASN A 123 1.37 5.24 -23.25
N SER A 124 2.07 5.05 -22.14
CA SER A 124 1.79 3.96 -21.21
C SER A 124 0.44 4.27 -20.56
N HIS A 125 -0.54 3.44 -20.87
CA HIS A 125 -1.91 3.52 -20.38
C HIS A 125 -2.03 3.22 -18.87
N LEU A 126 -0.94 3.24 -18.11
CA LEU A 126 -0.96 3.01 -16.66
C LEU A 126 -1.50 4.22 -15.87
N LEU A 127 -1.49 5.42 -16.47
CA LEU A 127 -1.96 6.65 -15.84
C LEU A 127 -3.07 7.38 -16.60
N LYS A 128 -3.57 6.80 -17.70
CA LYS A 128 -4.64 7.42 -18.49
C LYS A 128 -5.81 6.43 -18.56
N SER A 129 -6.87 6.75 -17.83
CA SER A 129 -8.18 6.08 -17.78
C SER A 129 -8.35 4.96 -16.75
N SER A 130 -9.34 5.17 -15.87
CA SER A 130 -9.90 4.29 -14.84
C SER A 130 -9.50 4.64 -13.39
N ALA A 131 -10.46 4.48 -12.47
CA ALA A 131 -10.43 4.84 -11.04
C ALA A 131 -9.18 4.41 -10.24
N VAL A 132 -8.35 3.51 -10.78
CA VAL A 132 -6.99 3.20 -10.29
C VAL A 132 -6.06 4.43 -10.32
N SER A 133 -6.36 5.44 -11.16
CA SER A 133 -5.68 6.73 -11.15
C SER A 133 -5.99 7.58 -9.91
N GLU A 134 -7.12 7.36 -9.22
CA GLU A 134 -7.48 8.11 -8.00
C GLU A 134 -6.79 7.52 -6.76
N LEU A 135 -6.58 6.20 -6.77
CA LEU A 135 -5.77 5.44 -5.81
C LEU A 135 -4.27 5.47 -6.13
N CYS A 136 -3.73 6.67 -6.29
CA CYS A 136 -2.29 6.83 -6.22
C CYS A 136 -1.86 6.50 -4.78
N GLY A 137 -0.80 5.72 -4.60
CA GLY A 137 -0.24 5.46 -3.26
C GLY A 137 0.08 6.75 -2.48
N LEU A 138 0.28 7.86 -3.20
CA LEU A 138 0.40 9.20 -2.61
C LEU A 138 -0.88 9.73 -2.00
N THR A 139 -2.04 9.49 -2.62
CA THR A 139 -3.33 9.89 -2.06
C THR A 139 -3.53 9.21 -0.71
N LEU A 140 -3.24 7.90 -0.64
CA LEU A 140 -3.33 7.13 0.61
C LEU A 140 -2.39 7.68 1.68
N GLN A 141 -1.12 7.94 1.34
CA GLN A 141 -0.14 8.50 2.27
C GLN A 141 -0.52 9.92 2.71
N TYR A 142 -1.10 10.73 1.82
CA TYR A 142 -1.60 12.06 2.15
C TYR A 142 -2.78 12.00 3.11
N CYS A 143 -3.77 11.14 2.85
CA CYS A 143 -4.91 10.92 3.75
C CYS A 143 -4.44 10.51 5.14
N HIS A 144 -3.54 9.52 5.22
CA HIS A 144 -2.93 9.10 6.49
C HIS A 144 -2.24 10.27 7.21
N ALA A 145 -1.34 10.99 6.54
CA ALA A 145 -0.63 12.12 7.13
C ALA A 145 -1.58 13.24 7.59
N ARG A 146 -2.68 13.48 6.86
CA ARG A 146 -3.70 14.46 7.22
C ARG A 146 -4.45 14.05 8.49
N LEU A 147 -4.86 12.78 8.60
CA LEU A 147 -5.51 12.26 9.81
C LEU A 147 -4.59 12.36 11.03
N CYS A 148 -3.33 11.94 10.93
CA CYS A 148 -2.35 12.10 12.01
C CYS A 148 -2.15 13.58 12.40
N SER A 149 -2.15 14.50 11.43
CA SER A 149 -2.04 15.94 11.67
C SER A 149 -3.28 16.51 12.40
N LEU A 150 -4.48 16.07 12.02
CA LEU A 150 -5.73 16.44 12.68
C LEU A 150 -5.77 15.92 14.12
N GLU A 151 -5.40 14.65 14.33
CA GLU A 151 -5.27 14.03 15.66
C GLU A 151 -4.29 14.82 16.53
N SER A 152 -3.07 15.07 16.04
CA SER A 152 -2.04 15.82 16.77
C SER A 152 -2.51 17.21 17.18
N ARG A 153 -3.23 17.92 16.29
CA ARG A 153 -3.85 19.22 16.58
C ARG A 153 -4.97 19.12 17.61
N SER A 154 -5.79 18.08 17.53
CA SER A 154 -6.91 17.85 18.45
C SER A 154 -6.39 17.60 19.87
N ILE A 155 -5.38 16.73 20.01
CA ILE A 155 -4.68 16.47 21.28
C ILE A 155 -4.06 17.76 21.82
N SER A 156 -3.35 18.52 20.96
CA SER A 156 -2.69 19.78 21.37
C SER A 156 -3.68 20.87 21.81
N SER A 157 -4.92 20.83 21.32
CA SER A 157 -6.00 21.75 21.71
C SER A 157 -6.83 21.25 22.89
N GLY A 158 -6.52 20.07 23.44
CA GLY A 158 -7.21 19.49 24.59
C GLY A 158 -8.59 18.92 24.27
N LEU A 159 -8.92 18.70 22.99
CA LEU A 159 -10.22 18.16 22.56
C LEU A 159 -10.38 16.65 22.82
N PHE A 160 -9.27 15.91 23.02
CA PHE A 160 -9.26 14.51 23.43
C PHE A 160 -8.28 14.29 24.60
N PRO A 161 -8.75 14.24 25.86
CA PRO A 161 -8.12 13.40 26.85
C PRO A 161 -8.55 11.95 26.52
N PHE A 162 -7.62 11.10 26.06
CA PHE A 162 -7.92 9.68 25.91
C PHE A 162 -8.05 9.04 27.30
N GLU A 163 -9.21 9.21 27.92
CA GLU A 163 -9.73 8.28 28.91
C GLU A 163 -11.00 7.68 28.33
N VAL A 164 -10.91 6.41 27.91
CA VAL A 164 -12.08 5.58 27.64
C VAL A 164 -12.75 5.29 28.98
N ASN A 165 -13.45 6.28 29.53
CA ASN A 165 -14.43 6.07 30.59
C ASN A 165 -15.80 6.02 29.92
N SER A 166 -16.38 4.82 29.90
CA SER A 166 -17.65 4.48 29.25
C SER A 166 -18.89 5.13 29.91
N SER A 167 -18.76 6.29 30.55
CA SER A 167 -19.81 6.84 31.43
C SER A 167 -20.14 8.33 31.25
N ASP A 168 -19.37 9.12 30.49
CA ASP A 168 -19.65 10.56 30.38
C ASP A 168 -20.39 10.91 29.07
N GLN A 169 -21.70 11.12 29.19
CA GLN A 169 -22.64 11.46 28.11
C GLN A 169 -22.67 12.96 27.75
N THR A 170 -21.65 13.75 28.07
CA THR A 170 -21.72 15.20 27.83
C THR A 170 -20.51 15.75 27.09
N SER A 171 -20.77 16.18 25.85
CA SER A 171 -19.90 16.94 24.92
C SER A 171 -19.00 16.04 24.08
N ILE A 172 -19.30 15.73 22.82
CA ILE A 172 -19.55 16.63 21.69
C ILE A 172 -20.58 15.92 20.79
N VAL A 173 -21.62 16.64 20.34
CA VAL A 173 -22.61 16.15 19.36
C VAL A 173 -21.91 16.00 18.01
N PHE A 174 -21.13 14.93 17.86
CA PHE A 174 -21.02 14.30 16.56
C PHE A 174 -22.29 13.47 16.39
N ASP A 175 -22.87 13.52 15.19
CA ASP A 175 -23.90 12.57 14.79
C ASP A 175 -23.25 11.19 14.72
N MET A 176 -23.11 10.56 15.90
CA MET A 176 -22.51 9.25 16.07
C MET A 176 -23.26 8.22 15.24
N ASP A 177 -24.58 8.37 15.11
CA ASP A 177 -25.41 7.50 14.30
C ASP A 177 -25.06 7.64 12.81
N HIS A 178 -24.83 8.86 12.31
CA HIS A 178 -24.32 9.06 10.95
C HIS A 178 -22.92 8.50 10.75
N LEU A 179 -21.99 8.68 11.70
CA LEU A 179 -20.62 8.16 11.60
C LEU A 179 -20.55 6.64 11.69
N VAL A 180 -21.37 6.02 12.55
CA VAL A 180 -21.51 4.56 12.64
C VAL A 180 -22.15 4.02 11.36
N HIS A 181 -23.19 4.67 10.84
CA HIS A 181 -23.80 4.27 9.58
C HIS A 181 -22.85 4.43 8.38
N GLU A 182 -21.97 5.43 8.37
CA GLU A 182 -20.92 5.58 7.35
C GLU A 182 -19.83 4.52 7.52
N PHE A 183 -19.46 4.20 8.75
CA PHE A 183 -18.50 3.13 9.06
C PHE A 183 -19.02 1.75 8.64
N ASP A 184 -20.28 1.45 8.93
CA ASP A 184 -20.95 0.19 8.58
C ASP A 184 -21.12 0.00 7.07
N GLN A 185 -21.04 1.08 6.29
CA GLN A 185 -21.01 1.03 4.82
C GLN A 185 -19.63 0.65 4.26
N PHE A 186 -18.55 0.68 5.06
CA PHE A 186 -17.26 0.19 4.60
C PHE A 186 -17.30 -1.30 4.35
N LYS A 187 -16.62 -1.72 3.29
CA LYS A 187 -16.44 -3.15 3.05
C LYS A 187 -15.69 -3.75 4.23
N GLU A 188 -16.19 -4.86 4.77
CA GLU A 188 -15.51 -5.60 5.83
C GLU A 188 -14.03 -5.80 5.48
N TRP A 189 -13.15 -5.49 6.44
CA TRP A 189 -11.72 -5.65 6.25
C TRP A 189 -11.44 -7.09 5.81
N PRO A 190 -10.74 -7.31 4.68
CA PRO A 190 -10.51 -8.67 4.23
C PRO A 190 -9.74 -9.42 5.31
N SER A 191 -10.33 -10.49 5.82
CA SER A 191 -9.75 -11.36 6.85
C SER A 191 -8.46 -12.06 6.40
N THR A 192 -8.13 -11.97 5.10
CA THR A 192 -6.86 -12.43 4.54
C THR A 192 -6.29 -11.41 3.54
N THR A 193 -4.96 -11.32 3.48
CA THR A 193 -4.23 -10.51 2.49
C THR A 193 -4.35 -11.04 1.05
N ILE A 194 -4.99 -12.20 0.85
CA ILE A 194 -5.18 -12.87 -0.44
C ILE A 194 -6.10 -12.05 -1.37
N ASN A 195 -6.90 -11.14 -0.81
CA ASN A 195 -7.84 -10.31 -1.56
C ASN A 195 -7.28 -8.89 -1.81
N GLU A 196 -6.16 -8.80 -2.52
CA GLU A 196 -5.44 -7.55 -2.79
C GLU A 196 -6.34 -6.45 -3.39
N LYS A 197 -7.32 -6.83 -4.23
CA LYS A 197 -8.28 -5.89 -4.82
C LYS A 197 -9.27 -5.34 -3.80
N SER A 198 -9.66 -6.14 -2.80
CA SER A 198 -10.55 -5.66 -1.73
C SER A 198 -9.83 -4.71 -0.79
N PHE A 199 -8.55 -4.96 -0.51
CA PHE A 199 -7.69 -4.02 0.22
C PHE A 199 -7.65 -2.66 -0.50
N VAL A 200 -7.35 -2.63 -1.79
CA VAL A 200 -7.29 -1.38 -2.56
C VAL A 200 -8.64 -0.66 -2.60
N LYS A 201 -9.75 -1.39 -2.77
CA LYS A 201 -11.10 -0.81 -2.71
C LYS A 201 -11.43 -0.21 -1.35
N LEU A 202 -11.09 -0.89 -0.27
CA LEU A 202 -11.32 -0.38 1.08
C LEU A 202 -10.46 0.86 1.36
N ALA A 203 -9.19 0.83 0.95
CA ALA A 203 -8.32 1.99 1.02
C ALA A 203 -8.89 3.19 0.25
N ASP A 204 -9.56 2.98 -0.89
CA ASP A 204 -10.23 4.05 -1.64
C ASP A 204 -11.39 4.66 -0.87
N GLN A 205 -12.25 3.80 -0.32
CA GLN A 205 -13.41 4.23 0.45
C GLN A 205 -12.96 5.05 1.67
N LEU A 206 -11.93 4.59 2.38
CA LEU A 206 -11.33 5.31 3.51
C LEU A 206 -10.69 6.64 3.10
N CYS A 207 -10.01 6.69 1.94
CA CYS A 207 -9.45 7.94 1.44
C CYS A 207 -10.54 8.98 1.12
N ARG A 208 -11.67 8.54 0.56
CA ARG A 208 -12.78 9.42 0.20
C ARG A 208 -13.51 9.96 1.43
N SER A 209 -13.76 9.13 2.44
CA SER A 209 -14.42 9.58 3.68
C SER A 209 -13.54 10.53 4.50
N GLY A 210 -12.22 10.31 4.55
CA GLY A 210 -11.29 11.17 5.28
C GLY A 210 -10.94 12.50 4.60
N CYS A 211 -11.41 12.75 3.38
CA CYS A 211 -11.19 14.01 2.65
C CYS A 211 -12.36 15.00 2.76
N CYS A 212 -13.49 14.61 3.36
CA CYS A 212 -14.65 15.47 3.60
C CYS A 212 -14.46 16.39 4.82
#